data_AF-A0A2C5Z788-F1
#
_entry.id   AF-A0A2C5Z788-F1
#
_cell.length_a   1.000
_cell.length_b   1.000
_cell.length_c   1.000
_cell.angle_alpha   90.00
_cell.angle_beta   90.00
_cell.angle_gamma   90.00
#
_symmetry.space_group_name_H-M   'P 1'
#
loop_
_entity.id
_entity.type
_entity.pdbx_description
1 polymer ?
#
loop_
_entity_poly.entity_id
_entity_poly.type
_entity_poly.pdbx_seq_one_letter_code
_entity_poly.pdbx_strand_id
1 'polypeptide(L)'
;MSFPWTHLQNRGRDLPKPRTGPLVWSGSDFESEASYTLRFDKNDMDEIDDALGKFLSAESIHKGCGFVVFRGIDPSRYSILQNVIIFLGLAGYVGDKRGLQDKSGNVLALQVRQGVESGGCTSLSSAAAVLNHLLLHEPSLAETLLRPDWPVQIYGEQSRYYLAPVFAIRDGNLLASMDPHRLGPHPASPDEDIPPLTVTQRLALNRVAEIARQTELKLKLETGDLVFINNWAVLHRREAYQDDDCPSRHLVRLWLRNTQLGWSIPQQMLPPWRAAFEDEPTVEMMYPLHPPDTYTVPRYATGSAAFVMEDARRTDEPEGREA
;
A
#
# COMPACT_ATOMS: atom_id res chain seq x y z
N MET A 1 5.70 42.59 -33.07
CA MET A 1 6.66 43.70 -33.22
C MET A 1 7.90 43.36 -32.40
N SER A 2 9.10 43.50 -32.96
CA SER A 2 10.37 43.12 -32.33
C SER A 2 10.76 44.08 -31.20
N PHE A 3 10.95 43.56 -29.98
CA PHE A 3 11.49 44.35 -28.85
C PHE A 3 13.00 44.63 -29.03
N PRO A 4 13.47 45.85 -28.75
CA PRO A 4 14.85 46.26 -29.01
C PRO A 4 15.74 45.93 -27.81
N TRP A 5 16.27 44.70 -27.75
CA TRP A 5 17.33 44.32 -26.80
C TRP A 5 18.75 44.61 -27.31
N THR A 6 18.89 45.41 -28.37
CA THR A 6 20.15 45.54 -29.12
C THR A 6 21.18 46.52 -28.53
N HIS A 7 20.91 47.22 -27.43
CA HIS A 7 21.86 48.23 -26.91
C HIS A 7 22.06 48.22 -25.38
N LEU A 8 22.49 47.09 -24.83
CA LEU A 8 23.18 47.08 -23.53
C LEU A 8 24.68 46.83 -23.78
N GLN A 9 25.44 47.92 -23.82
CA GLN A 9 26.90 47.88 -23.87
C GLN A 9 27.47 47.33 -22.56
N ASN A 10 28.31 46.33 -22.73
CA ASN A 10 28.95 45.52 -21.71
C ASN A 10 29.86 46.37 -20.79
N ARG A 11 29.47 46.57 -19.53
CA ARG A 11 30.40 47.01 -18.46
C ARG A 11 30.82 45.79 -17.63
N GLY A 12 31.89 45.13 -18.04
CA GLY A 12 32.81 44.40 -17.16
C GLY A 12 32.26 43.24 -16.31
N ARG A 13 31.13 42.62 -16.66
CA ARG A 13 30.70 41.35 -16.07
C ARG A 13 30.27 40.41 -17.18
N ASP A 14 30.67 39.15 -17.07
CA ASP A 14 30.36 38.08 -18.01
C ASP A 14 28.86 37.75 -17.89
N LEU A 15 28.01 38.56 -18.54
CA LEU A 15 26.57 38.41 -18.49
C LEU A 15 26.10 37.37 -19.51
N PRO A 16 25.17 36.48 -19.13
CA PRO A 16 24.62 35.49 -20.05
C PRO A 16 23.88 36.14 -21.22
N LYS A 17 23.94 35.51 -22.40
CA LYS A 17 23.28 36.00 -23.62
C LYS A 17 21.76 36.03 -23.46
N PRO A 18 21.07 36.98 -24.12
CA PRO A 18 19.60 37.01 -24.17
C PRO A 18 19.03 35.67 -24.65
N ARG A 19 18.02 35.17 -23.94
CA ARG A 19 17.33 33.91 -24.27
C ARG A 19 16.27 34.13 -25.33
N THR A 20 16.00 33.11 -26.12
CA THR A 20 14.94 33.08 -27.14
C THR A 20 14.15 31.79 -27.00
N GLY A 21 12.85 31.81 -27.31
CA GLY A 21 11.99 30.64 -27.30
C GLY A 21 10.58 30.93 -26.80
N PRO A 22 9.69 29.91 -26.76
CA PRO A 22 8.27 30.09 -26.39
C PRO A 22 8.05 30.55 -24.95
N LEU A 23 9.08 30.48 -24.09
CA LEU A 23 9.06 30.98 -22.71
C LEU A 23 9.52 32.44 -22.59
N VAL A 24 9.90 33.10 -23.70
CA VAL A 24 10.34 34.51 -23.72
C VAL A 24 9.24 35.34 -24.38
N TRP A 25 8.34 35.87 -23.54
CA TRP A 25 7.16 36.62 -23.95
C TRP A 25 6.95 37.87 -23.09
N SER A 26 6.10 38.77 -23.56
CA SER A 26 5.57 39.96 -22.89
C SER A 26 4.04 39.90 -22.90
N GLY A 27 3.38 40.64 -22.00
CA GLY A 27 1.90 40.66 -21.96
C GLY A 27 1.26 41.11 -23.29
N SER A 28 1.96 41.96 -24.06
CA SER A 28 1.54 42.38 -25.40
C SER A 28 1.60 41.29 -26.47
N ASP A 29 2.26 40.16 -26.20
CA ASP A 29 2.31 39.02 -27.12
C ASP A 29 1.03 38.15 -27.05
N PHE A 30 0.13 38.42 -26.09
CA PHE A 30 -1.14 37.74 -25.95
C PHE A 30 -2.31 38.69 -26.24
N GLU A 31 -2.89 38.56 -27.44
CA GLU A 31 -4.01 39.41 -27.89
C GLU A 31 -5.32 39.12 -27.14
N SER A 32 -5.45 37.93 -26.57
CA SER A 32 -6.64 37.48 -25.84
C SER A 32 -6.30 36.35 -24.89
N GLU A 33 -7.07 36.28 -23.79
CA GLU A 33 -7.00 35.19 -22.82
C GLU A 33 -7.22 33.80 -23.43
N ALA A 34 -7.97 33.71 -24.53
CA ALA A 34 -8.19 32.44 -25.23
C ALA A 34 -6.89 31.76 -25.71
N SER A 35 -5.81 32.52 -25.88
CA SER A 35 -4.51 31.98 -26.31
C SER A 35 -3.76 31.20 -25.22
N TYR A 36 -4.15 31.37 -23.95
CA TYR A 36 -3.51 30.72 -22.80
C TYR A 36 -4.52 30.10 -21.81
N THR A 37 -5.82 30.21 -22.07
CA THR A 37 -6.87 29.62 -21.25
C THR A 37 -7.49 28.42 -21.95
N LEU A 38 -7.28 27.25 -21.35
CA LEU A 38 -8.03 26.03 -21.68
C LEU A 38 -9.37 26.08 -20.93
N ARG A 39 -10.47 25.86 -21.65
CA ARG A 39 -11.82 25.80 -21.08
C ARG A 39 -12.37 24.39 -21.25
N PHE A 40 -12.91 23.83 -20.18
CA PHE A 40 -13.69 22.60 -20.24
C PHE A 40 -15.04 22.88 -20.86
N ASP A 41 -15.44 22.03 -21.80
CA ASP A 41 -16.80 22.03 -22.33
C ASP A 41 -17.75 21.27 -21.40
N LYS A 42 -19.02 21.14 -21.78
CA LYS A 42 -20.00 20.44 -20.95
C LYS A 42 -19.67 18.96 -20.80
N ASN A 43 -19.19 18.30 -21.84
CA ASN A 43 -18.86 16.87 -21.77
C ASN A 43 -17.64 16.66 -20.86
N ASP A 44 -16.64 17.54 -20.94
CA ASP A 44 -15.48 17.52 -20.03
C ASP A 44 -15.95 17.67 -18.56
N MET A 45 -16.89 18.59 -18.30
CA MET A 45 -17.44 18.80 -16.96
C MET A 45 -18.29 17.62 -16.49
N ASP A 46 -19.12 17.04 -17.36
CA ASP A 46 -19.92 15.85 -17.05
C ASP A 46 -19.01 14.63 -16.76
N GLU A 47 -17.90 14.47 -17.50
CA GLU A 47 -16.89 13.44 -17.24
C GLU A 47 -16.19 13.66 -15.89
N ILE A 48 -15.85 14.91 -15.55
CA ILE A 48 -15.28 15.27 -14.25
C ILE A 48 -16.27 14.98 -13.12
N ASP A 49 -17.55 15.34 -13.27
CA ASP A 49 -18.59 15.11 -12.26
C ASP A 49 -18.86 13.61 -12.04
N ASP A 50 -18.93 12.82 -13.12
CA ASP A 50 -19.07 11.37 -13.04
C ASP A 50 -17.86 10.70 -12.40
N ALA A 51 -16.65 11.15 -12.75
CA ALA A 51 -15.42 10.68 -12.13
C ALA A 51 -15.41 11.04 -10.65
N LEU A 52 -15.77 12.28 -10.30
CA LEU A 52 -15.87 12.77 -8.93
C LEU A 52 -16.88 11.96 -8.12
N GLY A 53 -18.05 11.64 -8.67
CA GLY A 53 -19.05 10.79 -8.01
C GLY A 53 -18.52 9.39 -7.69
N LYS A 54 -17.81 8.76 -8.64
CA LYS A 54 -17.13 7.47 -8.43
C LYS A 54 -16.06 7.58 -7.36
N PHE A 55 -15.31 8.67 -7.33
CA PHE A 55 -14.27 8.89 -6.34
C PHE A 55 -14.84 9.17 -4.95
N LEU A 56 -15.93 9.94 -4.82
CA LEU A 56 -16.65 10.11 -3.55
C LEU A 56 -17.19 8.77 -3.03
N SER A 57 -17.58 7.86 -3.92
CA SER A 57 -17.95 6.49 -3.49
C SER A 57 -16.78 5.72 -2.86
N ALA A 58 -15.52 6.09 -3.15
CA ALA A 58 -14.33 5.52 -2.50
C ALA A 58 -14.21 5.88 -1.01
N GLU A 59 -15.02 6.83 -0.50
CA GLU A 59 -15.22 6.99 0.96
C GLU A 59 -15.67 5.67 1.61
N SER A 60 -16.30 4.76 0.85
CA SER A 60 -16.66 3.40 1.29
C SER A 60 -15.46 2.56 1.74
N ILE A 61 -14.22 2.89 1.35
CA ILE A 61 -13.02 2.24 1.88
C ILE A 61 -12.88 2.52 3.38
N HIS A 62 -13.27 3.71 3.85
CA HIS A 62 -13.16 4.11 5.25
C HIS A 62 -14.45 3.92 6.04
N LYS A 63 -15.61 4.00 5.39
CA LYS A 63 -16.94 3.96 6.04
C LYS A 63 -17.78 2.74 5.67
N GLY A 64 -17.35 1.94 4.69
CA GLY A 64 -18.06 0.79 4.15
C GLY A 64 -17.32 -0.54 4.39
N CYS A 65 -17.24 -1.39 3.37
CA CYS A 65 -16.69 -2.75 3.48
C CYS A 65 -15.15 -2.82 3.54
N GLY A 66 -14.45 -1.69 3.46
CA GLY A 66 -13.01 -1.63 3.66
C GLY A 66 -12.17 -1.89 2.41
N PHE A 67 -12.75 -2.04 1.22
CA PHE A 67 -11.98 -2.16 -0.02
C PHE A 67 -12.82 -1.74 -1.25
N VAL A 68 -12.14 -1.46 -2.36
CA VAL A 68 -12.78 -1.21 -3.68
C VAL A 68 -11.86 -1.69 -4.80
N VAL A 69 -12.47 -2.11 -5.92
CA VAL A 69 -11.76 -2.43 -7.16
C VAL A 69 -12.24 -1.50 -8.26
N PHE A 70 -11.35 -0.70 -8.83
CA PHE A 70 -11.63 0.05 -10.05
C PHE A 70 -11.24 -0.80 -11.27
N ARG A 71 -12.18 -0.92 -12.21
CA ARG A 71 -12.03 -1.68 -13.46
C ARG A 71 -12.33 -0.81 -14.68
N GLY A 72 -11.88 -1.27 -15.84
CA GLY A 72 -12.18 -0.64 -17.13
C GLY A 72 -11.08 0.27 -17.68
N ILE A 73 -9.93 0.36 -17.00
CA ILE A 73 -8.73 0.97 -17.56
C ILE A 73 -8.08 -0.06 -18.48
N ASP A 74 -8.03 0.22 -19.78
CA ASP A 74 -7.23 -0.56 -20.72
C ASP A 74 -5.80 0.00 -20.73
N PRO A 75 -4.82 -0.70 -20.12
CA PRO A 75 -3.46 -0.19 -20.01
C PRO A 75 -2.72 -0.17 -21.33
N SER A 76 -3.18 -0.90 -22.36
CA SER A 76 -2.55 -0.93 -23.69
C SER A 76 -2.67 0.40 -24.43
N ARG A 77 -3.64 1.25 -24.04
CA ARG A 77 -3.86 2.59 -24.59
C ARG A 77 -2.85 3.62 -24.10
N TYR A 78 -2.03 3.28 -23.12
CA TYR A 78 -1.16 4.21 -22.42
C TYR A 78 0.27 3.69 -22.37
N SER A 79 1.25 4.60 -22.45
CA SER A 79 2.64 4.27 -22.12
C SER A 79 2.77 3.82 -20.66
N ILE A 80 3.87 3.15 -20.32
CA ILE A 80 4.17 2.74 -18.93
C ILE A 80 4.14 3.94 -17.99
N LEU A 81 4.72 5.07 -18.41
CA LEU A 81 4.72 6.31 -17.64
C LEU A 81 3.30 6.86 -17.44
N GLN A 82 2.46 6.85 -18.48
CA GLN A 82 1.07 7.31 -18.35
C GLN A 82 0.25 6.39 -17.43
N ASN A 83 0.42 5.06 -17.51
CA ASN A 83 -0.21 4.11 -16.59
C ASN A 83 0.20 4.35 -15.12
N VAL A 84 1.46 4.74 -14.88
CA VAL A 84 1.94 5.18 -13.55
C VAL A 84 1.25 6.46 -13.12
N ILE A 85 1.21 7.48 -13.99
CA ILE A 85 0.60 8.77 -13.67
C ILE A 85 -0.89 8.60 -13.33
N ILE A 86 -1.63 7.81 -14.11
CA ILE A 86 -3.04 7.48 -13.86
C ILE A 86 -3.17 6.85 -12.47
N PHE A 87 -2.38 5.83 -12.18
CA PHE A 87 -2.43 5.16 -10.87
C PHE A 87 -2.11 6.11 -9.72
N LEU A 88 -1.07 6.96 -9.85
CA LEU A 88 -0.67 7.92 -8.84
C LEU A 88 -1.72 9.02 -8.62
N GLY A 89 -2.41 9.45 -9.67
CA GLY A 89 -3.51 10.41 -9.59
C GLY A 89 -4.71 9.83 -8.85
N LEU A 90 -5.13 8.61 -9.22
CA LEU A 90 -6.22 7.89 -8.56
C LEU A 90 -5.90 7.57 -7.09
N ALA A 91 -4.66 7.17 -6.82
CA ALA A 91 -4.19 6.92 -5.47
C ALA A 91 -4.17 8.20 -4.61
N GLY A 92 -3.80 9.35 -5.19
CA GLY A 92 -3.83 10.65 -4.52
C GLY A 92 -5.23 11.07 -4.07
N TYR A 93 -6.28 10.62 -4.78
CA TYR A 93 -7.65 10.83 -4.33
C TYR A 93 -7.99 10.00 -3.09
N VAL A 94 -7.59 8.72 -3.08
CA VAL A 94 -7.89 7.80 -1.97
C VAL A 94 -7.11 8.20 -0.70
N GLY A 95 -5.87 8.65 -0.84
CA GLY A 95 -5.08 9.21 0.25
C GLY A 95 -4.10 10.29 -0.20
N ASP A 96 -4.11 11.41 0.53
CA ASP A 96 -3.30 12.60 0.26
C ASP A 96 -1.83 12.44 0.68
N LYS A 97 -1.54 11.49 1.57
CA LYS A 97 -0.18 11.13 1.98
C LYS A 97 0.23 9.77 1.43
N ARG A 98 1.47 9.67 0.97
CA ARG A 98 2.10 8.40 0.55
C ARG A 98 3.11 7.99 1.63
N GLY A 99 3.03 6.74 2.05
CA GLY A 99 3.95 6.16 3.01
C GLY A 99 5.09 5.42 2.33
N LEU A 100 6.15 5.17 3.09
CA LEU A 100 7.29 4.37 2.63
C LEU A 100 6.84 2.95 2.28
N GLN A 101 7.35 2.42 1.16
CA GLN A 101 7.03 1.07 0.68
C GLN A 101 7.34 0.00 1.75
N ASP A 102 8.30 0.29 2.63
CA ASP A 102 8.68 -0.44 3.81
C ASP A 102 8.52 0.39 5.10
N LYS A 103 7.29 0.52 5.58
CA LYS A 103 6.87 0.09 6.94
C LYS A 103 5.51 0.70 7.27
N SER A 104 4.46 -0.09 7.09
CA SER A 104 3.18 -0.06 7.85
C SER A 104 2.23 1.12 7.59
N GLY A 105 1.77 1.24 6.34
CA GLY A 105 0.77 2.23 5.95
C GLY A 105 -0.70 1.90 6.30
N ASN A 106 -1.63 2.81 5.96
CA ASN A 106 -3.06 2.74 6.32
C ASN A 106 -3.98 2.18 5.24
N VAL A 107 -3.70 2.49 3.98
CA VAL A 107 -4.43 1.97 2.82
C VAL A 107 -3.42 1.36 1.87
N LEU A 108 -3.68 0.13 1.45
CA LEU A 108 -2.89 -0.60 0.47
C LEU A 108 -3.52 -0.39 -0.91
N ALA A 109 -2.77 0.20 -1.84
CA ALA A 109 -3.17 0.27 -3.25
C ALA A 109 -2.35 -0.72 -4.08
N LEU A 110 -3.01 -1.47 -4.96
CA LEU A 110 -2.39 -2.42 -5.88
C LEU A 110 -2.82 -2.11 -7.31
N GLN A 111 -1.86 -1.87 -8.20
CA GLN A 111 -2.10 -1.83 -9.65
C GLN A 111 -1.69 -3.16 -10.26
N VAL A 112 -2.61 -3.85 -10.93
CA VAL A 112 -2.32 -5.10 -11.65
C VAL A 112 -1.78 -4.76 -13.03
N ARG A 113 -0.48 -4.98 -13.25
CA ARG A 113 0.16 -4.75 -14.56
C ARG A 113 0.20 -6.00 -15.41
N GLN A 114 0.26 -7.15 -14.74
CA GLN A 114 0.31 -8.45 -15.38
C GLN A 114 -0.31 -9.48 -14.44
N GLY A 115 -1.37 -10.14 -14.91
CA GLY A 115 -1.99 -11.29 -14.23
C GLY A 115 -1.20 -12.58 -14.44
N VAL A 116 -1.63 -13.64 -13.76
CA VAL A 116 -1.15 -15.03 -13.97
C VAL A 116 -2.30 -15.88 -14.51
N GLU A 117 -1.99 -16.84 -15.39
CA GLU A 117 -3.00 -17.71 -16.00
C GLU A 117 -3.68 -18.64 -14.98
N SER A 118 -3.00 -19.02 -13.89
CA SER A 118 -3.58 -19.78 -12.78
C SER A 118 -2.93 -19.46 -11.43
N GLY A 119 -3.70 -19.51 -10.34
CA GLY A 119 -3.22 -19.22 -8.98
C GLY A 119 -3.05 -17.72 -8.68
N GLY A 120 -2.35 -17.38 -7.60
CA GLY A 120 -1.94 -15.99 -7.30
C GLY A 120 -3.08 -15.02 -6.93
N CYS A 121 -4.28 -15.53 -6.67
CA CYS A 121 -5.45 -14.75 -6.31
C CYS A 121 -5.21 -13.93 -5.04
N THR A 122 -5.76 -12.71 -5.03
CA THR A 122 -5.79 -11.85 -3.85
C THR A 122 -7.07 -12.14 -3.08
N SER A 123 -6.94 -12.69 -1.87
CA SER A 123 -8.08 -12.95 -0.99
C SER A 123 -8.19 -11.88 0.08
N LEU A 124 -9.41 -11.49 0.40
CA LEU A 124 -9.75 -10.53 1.45
C LEU A 124 -10.65 -11.18 2.50
N SER A 125 -10.51 -10.79 3.77
CA SER A 125 -11.42 -11.19 4.85
C SER A 125 -11.62 -10.02 5.82
N SER A 126 -12.84 -9.87 6.34
CA SER A 126 -13.18 -8.79 7.27
C SER A 126 -12.63 -9.09 8.66
N ALA A 127 -11.76 -8.22 9.18
CA ALA A 127 -11.25 -8.36 10.55
C ALA A 127 -12.38 -8.33 11.58
N ALA A 128 -13.40 -7.50 11.36
CA ALA A 128 -14.55 -7.38 12.25
C ALA A 128 -15.39 -8.66 12.27
N ALA A 129 -15.60 -9.30 11.12
CA ALA A 129 -16.30 -10.58 11.06
C ALA A 129 -15.53 -11.69 11.82
N VAL A 130 -14.21 -11.72 11.68
CA VAL A 130 -13.34 -12.65 12.42
C VAL A 130 -13.45 -12.41 13.93
N LEU A 131 -13.33 -11.15 14.38
CA LEU A 131 -13.47 -10.83 15.80
C LEU A 131 -14.85 -11.21 16.35
N ASN A 132 -15.92 -10.91 15.61
CA ASN A 132 -17.29 -11.27 16.02
C ASN A 132 -17.45 -12.78 16.16
N HIS A 133 -16.89 -13.57 15.24
CA HIS A 133 -16.91 -15.02 15.34
C HIS A 133 -16.21 -15.50 16.62
N LEU A 134 -15.03 -14.95 16.92
CA LEU A 134 -14.28 -15.29 18.13
C LEU A 134 -15.04 -14.86 19.40
N LEU A 135 -15.63 -13.66 19.43
CA LEU A 135 -16.41 -13.19 20.59
C LEU A 135 -17.61 -14.11 20.90
N LEU A 136 -18.23 -14.68 19.87
CA LEU A 136 -19.39 -15.57 20.04
C LEU A 136 -19.01 -17.00 20.46
N HIS A 137 -17.90 -17.53 19.96
CA HIS A 137 -17.58 -18.96 20.09
C HIS A 137 -16.36 -19.23 20.99
N GLU A 138 -15.38 -18.33 21.00
CA GLU A 138 -14.06 -18.50 21.63
C GLU A 138 -13.58 -17.18 22.28
N PRO A 139 -14.33 -16.61 23.24
CA PRO A 139 -14.10 -15.26 23.75
C PRO A 139 -12.72 -15.08 24.40
N SER A 140 -12.13 -16.12 24.97
CA SER A 140 -10.76 -16.08 25.53
C SER A 140 -9.69 -15.80 24.47
N LEU A 141 -9.89 -16.27 23.23
CA LEU A 141 -9.00 -15.96 22.11
C LEU A 141 -9.22 -14.53 21.63
N ALA A 142 -10.47 -14.05 21.59
CA ALA A 142 -10.76 -12.65 21.29
C ALA A 142 -10.08 -11.70 22.30
N GLU A 143 -10.18 -11.99 23.61
CA GLU A 143 -9.49 -11.25 24.66
C GLU A 143 -7.98 -11.25 24.45
N THR A 144 -7.40 -12.40 24.07
CA THR A 144 -5.96 -12.52 23.79
C THR A 144 -5.53 -11.58 22.65
N LEU A 145 -6.32 -11.47 21.58
CA LEU A 145 -6.01 -10.58 20.45
C LEU A 145 -6.08 -9.08 20.82
N LEU A 146 -6.91 -8.73 21.80
CA LEU A 146 -7.12 -7.35 22.28
C LEU A 146 -6.10 -6.91 23.35
N ARG A 147 -5.39 -7.86 23.98
CA ARG A 147 -4.39 -7.55 25.00
C ARG A 147 -3.16 -6.88 24.39
N PRO A 148 -2.61 -5.82 25.00
CA PRO A 148 -1.43 -5.12 24.48
C PRO A 148 -0.12 -5.78 24.92
N ASP A 149 -0.02 -7.11 24.81
CA ASP A 149 1.14 -7.90 25.26
C ASP A 149 1.78 -8.71 24.13
N TRP A 150 1.55 -8.32 22.88
CA TRP A 150 2.20 -8.94 21.73
C TRP A 150 3.53 -8.23 21.42
N PRO A 151 4.64 -8.98 21.34
CA PRO A 151 5.93 -8.43 20.94
C PRO A 151 5.92 -8.13 19.44
N VAL A 152 5.87 -6.85 19.07
CA VAL A 152 5.90 -6.38 17.68
C VAL A 152 7.28 -5.83 17.36
N GLN A 153 7.97 -6.47 16.40
CA GLN A 153 9.29 -6.05 15.95
C GLN A 153 9.25 -4.67 15.28
N ILE A 154 10.27 -3.86 15.57
CA ILE A 154 10.52 -2.56 14.92
C ILE A 154 11.98 -2.47 14.50
N TYR A 155 12.24 -1.71 13.44
CA TYR A 155 13.58 -1.52 12.91
C TYR A 155 14.04 -0.09 13.16
N GLY A 156 15.28 0.08 13.63
CA GLY A 156 15.94 1.38 13.74
C GLY A 156 15.82 2.07 15.11
N GLU A 157 15.08 1.51 16.06
CA GLU A 157 15.01 2.03 17.44
C GLU A 157 16.02 1.35 18.38
N GLN A 158 16.29 1.97 19.54
CA GLN A 158 17.10 1.37 20.61
C GLN A 158 16.48 0.06 21.14
N SER A 159 15.16 -0.05 21.10
CA SER A 159 14.41 -1.28 21.40
C SER A 159 14.04 -2.00 20.11
N ARG A 160 14.26 -3.31 20.05
CA ARG A 160 14.01 -4.14 18.84
C ARG A 160 12.56 -4.58 18.69
N TYR A 161 11.75 -4.36 19.73
CA TYR A 161 10.31 -4.60 19.73
C TYR A 161 9.60 -3.63 20.69
N TYR A 162 8.28 -3.53 20.54
CA TYR A 162 7.38 -2.92 21.51
C TYR A 162 6.18 -3.83 21.76
N LEU A 163 5.41 -3.56 22.81
CA LEU A 163 4.19 -4.31 23.11
C LEU A 163 2.96 -3.57 22.59
N ALA A 164 2.15 -4.28 21.81
CA ALA A 164 0.87 -3.78 21.31
C ALA A 164 -0.15 -4.89 21.17
N PRO A 165 -1.44 -4.54 21.00
CA PRO A 165 -2.43 -5.52 20.64
C PRO A 165 -2.42 -5.77 19.13
N VAL A 166 -2.88 -6.95 18.71
CA VAL A 166 -3.06 -7.28 17.29
C VAL A 166 -4.42 -6.84 16.77
N PHE A 167 -5.41 -6.75 17.65
CA PHE A 167 -6.69 -6.09 17.42
C PHE A 167 -6.89 -4.96 18.42
N ALA A 168 -7.33 -3.80 17.96
CA ALA A 168 -7.70 -2.69 18.83
C ALA A 168 -8.97 -2.03 18.35
N ILE A 169 -9.83 -1.61 19.28
CA ILE A 169 -11.03 -0.86 18.95
C ILE A 169 -10.80 0.61 19.30
N ARG A 170 -11.02 1.49 18.34
CA ARG A 170 -10.92 2.94 18.53
C ARG A 170 -12.02 3.64 17.75
N ASP A 171 -12.75 4.53 18.42
CA ASP A 171 -13.83 5.33 17.82
C ASP A 171 -14.84 4.48 17.04
N GLY A 172 -15.18 3.29 17.56
CA GLY A 172 -16.10 2.33 16.95
C GLY A 172 -15.52 1.47 15.82
N ASN A 173 -14.28 1.72 15.40
CA ASN A 173 -13.61 0.94 14.35
C ASN A 173 -12.68 -0.12 14.95
N LEU A 174 -12.63 -1.30 14.33
CA LEU A 174 -11.65 -2.33 14.65
C LEU A 174 -10.41 -2.17 13.76
N LEU A 175 -9.26 -1.99 14.40
CA LEU A 175 -7.95 -1.91 13.77
C LEU A 175 -7.22 -3.23 13.94
N ALA A 176 -6.87 -3.86 12.82
CA ALA A 176 -6.03 -5.05 12.78
C ALA A 176 -4.57 -4.71 12.45
N SER A 177 -3.63 -5.11 13.31
CA SER A 177 -2.20 -5.15 13.01
C SER A 177 -1.70 -6.56 13.21
N MET A 178 -1.75 -7.35 12.14
CA MET A 178 -1.36 -8.75 12.18
C MET A 178 -0.40 -9.00 11.01
N ASP A 179 0.88 -8.75 11.26
CA ASP A 179 1.96 -9.19 10.39
C ASP A 179 2.69 -10.34 11.11
N PRO A 180 2.48 -11.60 10.70
CA PRO A 180 3.11 -12.74 11.36
C PRO A 180 4.63 -12.63 11.44
N HIS A 181 5.29 -11.96 10.49
CA HIS A 181 6.74 -11.80 10.49
C HIS A 181 7.23 -10.74 11.48
N ARG A 182 6.32 -9.97 12.08
CA ARG A 182 6.65 -8.97 13.12
C ARG A 182 6.23 -9.41 14.52
N LEU A 183 5.47 -10.49 14.66
CA LEU A 183 4.99 -10.96 15.96
C LEU A 183 5.95 -12.00 16.54
N GLY A 184 6.64 -11.65 17.62
CA GLY A 184 7.71 -12.47 18.19
C GLY A 184 8.98 -12.47 17.33
N PRO A 185 9.92 -13.40 17.56
CA PRO A 185 11.17 -13.51 16.79
C PRO A 185 10.93 -13.80 15.31
N HIS A 186 11.72 -13.17 14.43
CA HIS A 186 11.61 -13.41 12.99
C HIS A 186 12.13 -14.82 12.62
N PRO A 187 11.39 -15.66 11.87
CA PRO A 187 11.82 -17.03 11.55
C PRO A 187 13.17 -17.10 10.82
N ALA A 188 13.40 -16.21 9.85
CA ALA A 188 14.64 -16.14 9.08
C ALA A 188 15.79 -15.39 9.77
N SER A 189 15.54 -14.75 10.91
CA SER A 189 16.55 -13.99 11.66
C SER A 189 16.12 -13.87 13.12
N PRO A 190 16.16 -14.97 13.88
CA PRO A 190 15.74 -14.96 15.27
C PRO A 190 16.62 -14.01 16.07
N ASP A 191 15.98 -13.21 16.93
CA ASP A 191 16.63 -12.30 17.85
C ASP A 191 16.22 -12.72 19.26
N GLU A 192 17.21 -13.11 20.08
CA GLU A 192 16.97 -13.64 21.42
C GLU A 192 16.37 -12.61 22.38
N ASP A 193 16.51 -11.32 22.08
CA ASP A 193 15.93 -10.24 22.91
C ASP A 193 14.43 -10.07 22.67
N ILE A 194 13.88 -10.67 21.62
CA ILE A 194 12.46 -10.56 21.27
C ILE A 194 11.72 -11.75 21.89
N PRO A 195 10.73 -11.52 22.78
CA PRO A 195 10.03 -12.63 23.43
C PRO A 195 9.28 -13.51 22.42
N PRO A 196 9.32 -14.85 22.54
CA PRO A 196 8.47 -15.72 21.76
C PRO A 196 7.00 -15.51 22.12
N LEU A 197 6.12 -15.77 21.15
CA LEU A 197 4.68 -15.75 21.42
C LEU A 197 4.31 -16.81 22.48
N THR A 198 3.27 -16.55 23.26
CA THR A 198 2.70 -17.56 24.16
C THR A 198 1.94 -18.64 23.38
N VAL A 199 1.62 -19.76 24.03
CA VAL A 199 0.78 -20.81 23.42
C VAL A 199 -0.58 -20.24 23.03
N THR A 200 -1.20 -19.43 23.88
CA THR A 200 -2.51 -18.81 23.63
C THR A 200 -2.46 -17.81 22.49
N GLN A 201 -1.39 -16.99 22.39
CA GLN A 201 -1.19 -16.07 21.27
C GLN A 201 -1.07 -16.82 19.93
N ARG A 202 -0.28 -17.91 19.87
CA ARG A 202 -0.21 -18.75 18.66
C ARG A 202 -1.55 -19.37 18.30
N LEU A 203 -2.28 -19.89 19.29
CA LEU A 203 -3.61 -20.46 19.07
C LEU A 203 -4.58 -19.41 18.52
N ALA A 204 -4.55 -18.18 19.05
CA ALA A 204 -5.38 -17.08 18.57
C ALA A 204 -5.05 -16.71 17.11
N LEU A 205 -3.77 -16.63 16.71
CA LEU A 205 -3.38 -16.39 15.32
C LEU A 205 -3.84 -17.50 14.38
N ASN A 206 -3.67 -18.77 14.78
CA ASN A 206 -4.14 -19.91 13.98
C ASN A 206 -5.65 -19.87 13.78
N ARG A 207 -6.40 -19.51 14.84
CA ARG A 207 -7.85 -19.44 14.75
C ARG A 207 -8.34 -18.29 13.89
N VAL A 208 -7.68 -17.13 13.97
CA VAL A 208 -7.90 -16.02 13.04
C VAL A 208 -7.68 -16.47 11.59
N ALA A 209 -6.60 -17.20 11.31
CA ALA A 209 -6.31 -17.71 9.98
C ALA A 209 -7.39 -18.64 9.44
N GLU A 210 -7.87 -19.55 10.28
CA GLU A 210 -8.91 -20.51 9.91
C GLU A 210 -10.23 -19.80 9.58
N ILE A 211 -10.70 -18.91 10.46
CA ILE A 211 -11.95 -18.16 10.26
C ILE A 211 -11.83 -17.24 9.04
N ALA A 212 -10.70 -16.56 8.89
CA ALA A 212 -10.45 -15.70 7.75
C ALA A 212 -10.50 -16.49 6.44
N ARG A 213 -10.07 -17.77 6.43
CA ARG A 213 -10.09 -18.64 5.24
C ARG A 213 -11.48 -19.15 4.93
N GLN A 214 -12.29 -19.42 5.95
CA GLN A 214 -13.69 -19.83 5.79
C GLN A 214 -14.57 -18.70 5.25
N THR A 215 -14.18 -17.45 5.50
CA THR A 215 -14.96 -16.24 5.17
C THR A 215 -14.37 -15.40 4.05
N GLU A 216 -13.34 -15.90 3.36
CA GLU A 216 -12.59 -15.10 2.39
C GLU A 216 -13.39 -14.78 1.12
N LEU A 217 -13.24 -13.55 0.65
CA LEU A 217 -13.60 -13.15 -0.71
C LEU A 217 -12.36 -13.25 -1.60
N LYS A 218 -12.42 -14.09 -2.62
CA LYS A 218 -11.37 -14.23 -3.64
C LYS A 218 -11.60 -13.22 -4.78
N LEU A 219 -10.66 -12.29 -4.96
CA LEU A 219 -10.71 -11.34 -6.06
C LEU A 219 -10.13 -11.94 -7.34
N LYS A 220 -10.96 -12.05 -8.37
CA LYS A 220 -10.50 -12.25 -9.75
C LYS A 220 -10.10 -10.89 -10.31
N LEU A 221 -8.80 -10.68 -10.42
CA LEU A 221 -8.21 -9.42 -10.86
C LEU A 221 -7.62 -9.58 -12.25
N GLU A 222 -7.85 -8.58 -13.09
CA GLU A 222 -7.35 -8.53 -14.47
C GLU A 222 -6.31 -7.41 -14.62
N THR A 223 -5.50 -7.49 -15.68
CA THR A 223 -4.55 -6.42 -16.01
C THR A 223 -5.29 -5.11 -16.22
N GLY A 224 -4.86 -4.05 -15.53
CA GLY A 224 -5.52 -2.75 -15.49
C GLY A 224 -6.38 -2.52 -14.23
N ASP A 225 -6.73 -3.57 -13.48
CA ASP A 225 -7.46 -3.43 -12.23
C ASP A 225 -6.63 -2.68 -11.18
N LEU A 226 -7.30 -1.78 -10.45
CA LEU A 226 -6.73 -1.09 -9.30
C LEU A 226 -7.52 -1.50 -8.04
N VAL A 227 -6.81 -2.01 -7.05
CA VAL A 227 -7.42 -2.44 -5.78
C VAL A 227 -6.96 -1.51 -4.68
N PHE A 228 -7.90 -0.96 -3.92
CA PHE A 228 -7.62 -0.19 -2.71
C PHE A 228 -8.21 -0.91 -1.51
N ILE A 229 -7.41 -1.08 -0.46
CA ILE A 229 -7.77 -1.85 0.73
C ILE A 229 -7.47 -1.01 1.96
N ASN A 230 -8.45 -0.83 2.84
CA ASN A 230 -8.26 -0.32 4.18
C ASN A 230 -7.53 -1.39 4.99
N ASN A 231 -6.24 -1.14 5.24
CA ASN A 231 -5.34 -2.11 5.83
C ASN A 231 -5.69 -2.46 7.29
N TRP A 232 -6.42 -1.56 7.98
CA TRP A 232 -6.90 -1.79 9.33
C TRP A 232 -8.12 -2.70 9.38
N ALA A 233 -9.02 -2.55 8.41
CA ALA A 233 -10.33 -3.19 8.40
C ALA A 233 -10.30 -4.59 7.77
N VAL A 234 -9.41 -4.79 6.81
CA VAL A 234 -9.41 -5.97 5.92
C VAL A 234 -8.10 -6.71 6.03
N LEU A 235 -8.21 -7.97 6.42
CA LEU A 235 -7.13 -8.94 6.34
C LEU A 235 -7.00 -9.42 4.88
N HIS A 236 -5.78 -9.59 4.40
CA HIS A 236 -5.56 -9.99 3.01
C HIS A 236 -4.43 -11.01 2.87
N ARG A 237 -4.50 -11.82 1.82
CA ARG A 237 -3.43 -12.76 1.45
C ARG A 237 -3.30 -12.89 -0.06
N ARG A 238 -2.17 -13.48 -0.46
CA ARG A 238 -1.90 -13.95 -1.80
C ARG A 238 -1.89 -15.48 -1.80
N GLU A 239 -2.52 -16.11 -2.78
CA GLU A 239 -2.33 -17.54 -3.04
C GLU A 239 -0.92 -17.82 -3.57
N ALA A 240 -0.39 -19.01 -3.27
CA ALA A 240 0.81 -19.49 -3.93
C ALA A 240 0.54 -19.61 -5.45
N TYR A 241 1.56 -19.35 -6.25
CA TYR A 241 1.58 -19.55 -7.69
C TYR A 241 2.99 -19.94 -8.10
N GLN A 242 3.11 -20.61 -9.24
CA GLN A 242 4.40 -20.86 -9.88
C GLN A 242 4.68 -19.73 -10.86
N ASP A 243 5.87 -19.13 -10.77
CA ASP A 243 6.40 -18.28 -11.82
C ASP A 243 6.91 -19.22 -12.91
N ASP A 244 6.13 -19.44 -13.97
CA ASP A 244 6.65 -20.02 -15.21
C ASP A 244 7.49 -18.97 -15.96
N ASP A 245 8.42 -19.40 -16.82
CA ASP A 245 9.53 -18.61 -17.41
C ASP A 245 9.16 -17.27 -18.08
N CYS A 246 7.90 -16.99 -18.38
CA CYS A 246 7.39 -15.65 -18.59
C CYS A 246 5.86 -15.70 -18.81
N PRO A 247 5.08 -14.71 -18.35
CA PRO A 247 5.47 -13.58 -17.50
C PRO A 247 5.00 -13.74 -16.04
N SER A 248 5.89 -13.40 -15.11
CA SER A 248 5.59 -13.29 -13.68
C SER A 248 4.57 -12.18 -13.37
N ARG A 249 3.70 -12.40 -12.37
CA ARG A 249 2.74 -11.40 -11.88
C ARG A 249 3.44 -10.10 -11.47
N HIS A 250 3.04 -8.96 -12.03
CA HIS A 250 3.58 -7.65 -11.65
C HIS A 250 2.50 -6.77 -11.02
N LEU A 251 2.68 -6.46 -9.73
CA LEU A 251 1.88 -5.49 -8.98
C LEU A 251 2.72 -4.30 -8.54
N VAL A 252 2.19 -3.09 -8.71
CA VAL A 252 2.75 -1.91 -8.04
C VAL A 252 1.93 -1.62 -6.79
N ARG A 253 2.63 -1.45 -5.67
CA ARG A 253 2.03 -1.32 -4.34
C ARG A 253 2.31 0.06 -3.75
N LEU A 254 1.27 0.74 -3.28
CA LEU A 254 1.39 2.01 -2.54
C LEU A 254 0.79 1.87 -1.14
N TRP A 255 1.39 2.60 -0.22
CA TRP A 255 0.83 2.89 1.08
C TRP A 255 0.28 4.30 1.06
N LEU A 256 -1.00 4.44 1.40
CA LEU A 256 -1.69 5.72 1.39
C LEU A 256 -2.23 6.03 2.78
N ARG A 257 -2.31 7.32 3.11
CA ARG A 257 -3.02 7.84 4.27
C ARG A 257 -3.91 8.98 3.80
N ASN A 258 -5.20 8.84 4.11
CA ASN A 258 -6.17 9.91 4.01
C ASN A 258 -6.22 10.69 5.33
N THR A 259 -5.72 11.92 5.37
CA THR A 259 -5.62 12.72 6.61
C THR A 259 -6.98 13.15 7.15
N GLN A 260 -8.02 13.19 6.32
CA GLN A 260 -9.37 13.58 6.71
C GLN A 260 -10.24 12.38 7.13
N LEU A 261 -10.21 11.29 6.37
CA LEU A 261 -11.08 10.12 6.57
C LEU A 261 -10.39 8.95 7.27
N GLY A 262 -9.06 8.98 7.34
CA GLY A 262 -8.29 7.90 7.94
C GLY A 262 -8.56 7.78 9.43
N TRP A 263 -8.74 6.55 9.90
CA TRP A 263 -9.07 6.28 11.29
C TRP A 263 -7.99 6.76 12.25
N SER A 264 -8.40 7.10 13.46
CA SER A 264 -7.53 7.40 14.59
C SER A 264 -6.84 6.12 15.05
N ILE A 265 -5.56 6.22 15.41
CA ILE A 265 -4.72 5.07 15.73
C ILE A 265 -4.46 5.07 17.25
N PRO A 266 -4.68 3.94 17.95
CA PRO A 266 -4.31 3.81 19.36
C PRO A 266 -2.83 4.09 19.60
N GLN A 267 -2.51 4.70 20.74
CA GLN A 267 -1.14 5.11 21.07
C GLN A 267 -0.14 3.95 20.97
N GLN A 268 -0.55 2.76 21.42
CA GLN A 268 0.26 1.56 21.38
C GLN A 268 0.59 1.12 19.94
N MET A 269 -0.22 1.47 18.94
CA MET A 269 -0.04 1.04 17.55
C MET A 269 0.60 2.12 16.66
N LEU A 270 0.91 3.30 17.22
CA LEU A 270 1.53 4.41 16.49
C LEU A 270 2.95 4.17 15.98
N PRO A 271 3.87 3.48 16.69
CA PRO A 271 5.27 3.40 16.26
C PRO A 271 5.49 2.97 14.79
N PRO A 272 4.92 1.85 14.32
CA PRO A 272 5.08 1.43 12.92
C PRO A 272 4.43 2.39 11.92
N TRP A 273 3.41 3.14 12.35
CA TRP A 273 2.70 4.10 11.52
C TRP A 273 3.47 5.41 11.36
N ARG A 274 4.10 5.91 12.43
CA ARG A 274 4.96 7.10 12.38
C ARG A 274 6.15 6.87 11.46
N ALA A 275 6.77 5.70 11.57
CA ALA A 275 7.83 5.27 10.66
C ALA A 275 7.38 5.26 9.18
N ALA A 276 6.09 5.04 8.91
CA ALA A 276 5.55 4.99 7.56
C ALA A 276 5.34 6.36 6.92
N PHE A 277 4.86 7.34 7.71
CA PHE A 277 4.22 8.57 7.21
C PHE A 277 4.68 9.87 7.87
N GLU A 278 5.36 9.80 9.01
CA GLU A 278 5.82 10.99 9.75
C GLU A 278 7.34 11.15 9.67
N ASP A 279 8.08 10.05 9.65
CA ASP A 279 9.53 10.09 9.53
C ASP A 279 9.93 10.55 8.11
N GLU A 280 10.88 11.49 8.01
CA GLU A 280 11.40 11.91 6.72
C GLU A 280 12.09 10.73 6.03
N PRO A 281 11.77 10.45 4.75
CA PRO A 281 12.47 9.42 3.99
C PRO A 281 13.97 9.73 3.99
N THR A 282 14.77 8.80 4.49
CA THR A 282 16.24 8.88 4.38
C THR A 282 16.72 8.51 2.98
N VAL A 283 15.82 8.07 2.11
CA VAL A 283 16.09 7.61 0.74
C VAL A 283 15.07 8.23 -0.21
N GLU A 284 15.53 8.64 -1.40
CA GLU A 284 14.65 9.09 -2.48
C GLU A 284 13.72 7.94 -2.90
N MET A 285 12.40 8.14 -2.74
CA MET A 285 11.41 7.12 -3.10
C MET A 285 11.30 7.00 -4.62
N MET A 286 12.03 6.07 -5.22
CA MET A 286 11.91 5.75 -6.64
C MET A 286 10.82 4.72 -6.89
N TYR A 287 9.90 5.03 -7.80
CA TYR A 287 8.91 4.08 -8.31
C TYR A 287 9.47 3.33 -9.51
N PRO A 288 9.73 2.01 -9.41
CA PRO A 288 10.27 1.25 -10.53
C PRO A 288 9.23 1.19 -11.65
N LEU A 289 9.58 1.75 -12.82
CA LEU A 289 8.72 1.71 -14.02
C LEU A 289 8.61 0.30 -14.58
N HIS A 290 9.66 -0.50 -14.42
CA HIS A 290 9.78 -1.88 -14.87
C HIS A 290 9.98 -2.81 -13.66
N PRO A 291 9.52 -4.07 -13.72
CA PRO A 291 9.83 -5.04 -12.68
C PRO A 291 11.36 -5.19 -12.57
N PRO A 292 11.92 -5.36 -11.36
CA PRO A 292 13.34 -5.62 -11.21
C PRO A 292 13.69 -6.99 -11.83
N ASP A 293 14.88 -7.10 -12.41
CA ASP A 293 15.38 -8.34 -13.02
C ASP A 293 15.43 -9.52 -12.03
N THR A 294 15.51 -9.22 -10.73
CA THR A 294 15.52 -10.19 -9.64
C THR A 294 14.51 -9.80 -8.56
N TYR A 295 13.58 -10.71 -8.25
CA TYR A 295 12.65 -10.55 -7.12
C TYR A 295 13.35 -10.88 -5.79
N THR A 296 13.45 -9.91 -4.90
CA THR A 296 13.92 -10.12 -3.52
C THR A 296 12.73 -10.20 -2.59
N VAL A 297 12.56 -11.32 -1.89
CA VAL A 297 11.50 -11.48 -0.89
C VAL A 297 11.77 -10.49 0.26
N PRO A 298 10.84 -9.57 0.58
CA PRO A 298 11.02 -8.65 1.69
C PRO A 298 11.20 -9.40 3.00
N ARG A 299 12.13 -8.92 3.84
CA ARG A 299 12.37 -9.48 5.18
C ARG A 299 11.13 -9.43 6.07
N TYR A 300 10.24 -8.45 5.88
CA TYR A 300 8.98 -8.35 6.62
C TYR A 300 7.82 -8.20 5.63
N ALA A 301 6.71 -8.90 5.87
CA ALA A 301 5.50 -8.80 5.05
C ALA A 301 4.59 -7.71 5.61
N THR A 302 4.94 -6.43 5.39
CA THR A 302 4.25 -5.21 5.87
C THR A 302 2.70 -5.28 5.90
N GLY A 303 2.09 -5.93 6.92
CA GLY A 303 0.74 -6.59 6.93
C GLY A 303 -0.50 -5.71 6.69
N SER A 304 -1.77 -6.15 6.73
CA SER A 304 -2.45 -7.13 7.60
C SER A 304 -2.74 -8.51 6.97
N ALA A 305 -2.01 -9.54 7.38
CA ALA A 305 -2.20 -10.92 6.94
C ALA A 305 -2.84 -11.76 8.05
N ALA A 306 -4.03 -12.32 7.80
CA ALA A 306 -4.66 -13.29 8.71
C ALA A 306 -4.03 -14.69 8.64
N PHE A 307 -3.20 -14.97 7.63
CA PHE A 307 -2.95 -16.32 7.18
C PHE A 307 -1.48 -16.66 7.37
N VAL A 308 -1.19 -17.39 8.44
CA VAL A 308 0.14 -17.96 8.66
C VAL A 308 0.44 -18.87 7.47
N MET A 309 1.57 -18.65 6.79
CA MET A 309 2.08 -19.59 5.81
C MET A 309 2.35 -20.89 6.59
N GLU A 310 1.70 -22.00 6.21
CA GLU A 310 2.12 -23.31 6.72
C GLU A 310 3.63 -23.44 6.45
N ASP A 311 4.40 -23.74 7.49
CA ASP A 311 5.81 -24.10 7.36
C ASP A 311 5.88 -25.31 6.44
N ALA A 312 6.13 -25.07 5.16
CA ALA A 312 6.40 -26.12 4.20
C ALA A 312 7.77 -26.71 4.55
N ARG A 313 7.72 -27.78 5.37
CA ARG A 313 8.77 -28.79 5.63
C ARG A 313 9.81 -28.45 6.70
N ARG A 314 9.55 -28.93 7.93
CA ARG A 314 10.51 -29.81 8.62
C ARG A 314 10.12 -31.25 8.30
N THR A 315 10.61 -31.77 7.18
CA THR A 315 10.81 -33.22 7.06
C THR A 315 12.22 -33.48 7.55
N ASP A 316 12.33 -33.80 8.84
CA ASP A 316 13.52 -34.43 9.39
C ASP A 316 13.63 -35.84 8.77
N GLU A 317 14.55 -36.03 7.84
CA GLU A 317 15.17 -37.35 7.61
C GLU A 317 16.70 -37.18 7.73
N PRO A 318 17.36 -37.91 8.64
CA PRO A 318 18.80 -37.87 8.77
C PRO A 318 19.49 -38.83 7.78
N GLU A 319 20.61 -38.34 7.25
CA GLU A 319 21.80 -39.04 6.75
C GLU A 319 21.68 -40.37 5.96
N GLY A 320 22.19 -40.33 4.74
CA GLY A 320 22.80 -41.47 4.05
C GLY A 320 23.99 -41.02 3.21
N ARG A 321 25.20 -41.37 3.67
CA ARG A 321 26.51 -41.01 3.13
C ARG A 321 26.82 -41.67 1.77
N GLU A 322 27.71 -40.99 1.04
CA GLU A 322 28.77 -41.47 0.13
C GLU A 322 28.50 -42.57 -0.91
N ALA A 323 29.01 -42.26 -2.12
CA ALA A 323 29.19 -43.05 -3.35
C ALA A 323 27.97 -43.18 -4.29
#